data_AF-A0A8B9Y8C5-F1
#
_entry.id   AF-A0A8B9Y8C5-F1
#
_cell.length_a   1.000
_cell.length_b   1.000
_cell.length_c   1.000
_cell.angle_alpha   90.00
_cell.angle_beta   90.00
_cell.angle_gamma   90.00
#
_symmetry.space_group_name_H-M   'P 1'
#
loop_
_entity.id
_entity.type
_entity.pdbx_description
1 polymer ?
#
loop_
_entity_poly.entity_id
_entity_poly.type
_entity_poly.pdbx_seq_one_letter_code
_entity_poly.pdbx_strand_id
1 'polypeptide(L)' 'MNREVIACSEGCAALVDTGSSNIQGPGRLIDNIQRIIGATPRYYVSCSAVNILPSIIFTINGVNYPVPPRAYILKVRGQY' A
#
# COMPACT_ATOMS: atom_id res chain seq x y z
N MET A 1 -9.81 -12.72 -10.55
CA MET A 1 -9.15 -12.19 -9.33
C MET A 1 -10.20 -11.48 -8.52
N ASN A 2 -10.51 -11.99 -7.33
CA ASN A 2 -11.50 -11.37 -6.45
C ASN A 2 -10.87 -10.15 -5.80
N ARG A 3 -11.56 -8.99 -5.88
CA ARG A 3 -11.14 -7.78 -5.16
C ARG A 3 -11.59 -7.93 -3.72
N GLU A 4 -10.64 -7.87 -2.79
CA GLU A 4 -10.92 -7.81 -1.37
C GLU A 4 -10.82 -6.35 -0.89
N VAL A 5 -11.84 -5.87 -0.20
CA VAL A 5 -11.83 -4.53 0.41
C VAL A 5 -11.14 -4.64 1.77
N ILE A 6 -9.90 -4.16 1.84
CA ILE A 6 -9.03 -4.33 3.02
C ILE A 6 -8.97 -3.09 3.93
N ALA A 7 -9.49 -1.97 3.47
CA ALA A 7 -9.54 -0.69 4.17
C ALA A 7 -10.66 0.20 3.59
N CYS A 8 -11.14 1.19 4.37
CA CYS A 8 -12.09 2.21 3.91
C CYS A 8 -13.41 1.63 3.34
N SER A 9 -13.94 0.56 3.95
CA SER A 9 -15.12 -0.16 3.45
C SER A 9 -16.41 0.67 3.44
N GLU A 10 -16.54 1.62 4.37
CA GLU A 10 -17.68 2.53 4.49
C GLU A 10 -17.42 3.88 3.78
N GLY A 11 -16.30 3.99 3.07
CA GLY A 11 -15.79 5.26 2.57
C GLY A 11 -14.97 6.02 3.62
N CYS A 12 -14.18 6.97 3.15
CA CYS A 12 -13.29 7.78 3.97
C CYS A 12 -12.86 9.03 3.19
N ALA A 13 -12.38 10.04 3.91
CA ALA A 13 -11.75 11.20 3.31
C ALA A 13 -10.28 10.88 2.96
N ALA A 14 -9.78 11.52 1.90
CA ALA A 14 -8.37 11.49 1.52
C ALA A 14 -7.90 12.90 1.17
N LEU A 15 -6.62 13.20 1.42
CA LEU A 15 -5.95 14.43 1.02
C LEU A 15 -4.89 14.12 -0.02
N VAL A 16 -4.85 14.89 -1.11
CA VAL A 16 -3.79 14.83 -2.11
C VAL A 16 -2.75 15.88 -1.75
N ASP A 17 -1.68 15.44 -1.08
CA ASP A 17 -0.66 16.32 -0.51
C ASP A 17 0.70 16.07 -1.17
N THR A 18 1.13 16.99 -2.03
CA THR A 18 2.46 16.92 -2.68
C THR A 18 3.62 17.18 -1.71
N GLY A 19 3.33 17.64 -0.49
CA GLY A 19 4.31 17.83 0.59
C GLY A 19 4.58 16.56 1.41
N SER A 20 3.83 15.47 1.19
CA SER A 20 4.03 14.19 1.88
C SER A 20 4.84 13.21 1.03
N SER A 21 5.89 12.61 1.60
CA SER A 21 6.69 11.60 0.92
C SER A 21 5.98 10.25 0.75
N ASN A 22 5.05 9.91 1.65
CA ASN A 22 4.40 8.60 1.73
C ASN A 22 2.89 8.70 1.62
N ILE A 23 2.25 7.58 1.24
CA ILE A 23 0.81 7.38 1.41
C ILE A 23 0.56 7.02 2.87
N GLN A 24 -0.29 7.79 3.55
CA GLN A 24 -0.56 7.67 4.98
C GLN A 24 -2.03 7.34 5.25
N GLY A 25 -2.31 6.69 6.38
CA GLY A 25 -3.66 6.33 6.80
C GLY A 25 -3.70 5.86 8.26
N PRO A 26 -4.88 5.49 8.78
CA PRO A 26 -5.01 5.01 10.16
C PRO A 26 -4.12 3.79 10.42
N GLY A 27 -3.33 3.84 11.51
CA GLY A 27 -2.29 2.83 11.81
C GLY A 27 -2.79 1.39 11.73
N ARG A 28 -3.95 1.08 12.32
CA ARG A 28 -4.58 -0.25 12.27
C ARG A 28 -4.83 -0.74 10.83
N LEU A 29 -5.23 0.15 9.92
CA LEU A 29 -5.47 -0.21 8.51
C LEU A 29 -4.15 -0.40 7.76
N ILE A 30 -3.15 0.44 8.04
CA ILE A 30 -1.80 0.28 7.48
C ILE A 30 -1.18 -1.04 7.94
N ASP A 31 -1.26 -1.38 9.22
CA ASP A 31 -0.75 -2.65 9.76
C ASP A 31 -1.42 -3.86 9.09
N ASN A 32 -2.72 -3.76 8.80
CA ASN A 32 -3.44 -4.79 8.07
C ASN A 32 -2.89 -4.99 6.65
N ILE A 33 -2.68 -3.89 5.92
CA ILE A 33 -2.10 -3.91 4.57
C ILE A 33 -0.68 -4.51 4.60
N GLN A 34 0.15 -4.09 5.56
CA GLN A 34 1.52 -4.55 5.71
C GLN A 34 1.60 -6.06 5.96
N ARG A 35 0.69 -6.59 6.78
CA ARG A 35 0.56 -8.04 7.02
C ARG A 35 0.15 -8.79 5.76
N ILE A 36 -0.78 -8.25 4.95
CA ILE A 36 -1.25 -8.87 3.70
C ILE A 36 -0.13 -8.98 2.67
N ILE A 37 0.71 -7.96 2.55
CA ILE A 37 1.85 -7.99 1.61
C ILE A 37 3.07 -8.73 2.16
N GLY A 38 2.98 -9.34 3.34
CA GLY A 38 4.06 -10.11 3.97
C GLY A 38 5.23 -9.25 4.44
N ALA A 39 4.98 -8.01 4.84
CA ALA A 39 6.02 -7.14 5.37
C ALA A 39 6.42 -7.55 6.79
N THR A 40 7.68 -7.30 7.14
CA THR A 40 8.19 -7.41 8.52
C THR A 40 7.55 -6.36 9.43
N PRO A 41 7.68 -6.46 10.77
CA PRO A 41 7.22 -5.41 11.70
C PRO A 41 7.86 -4.03 11.47
N ARG A 42 8.96 -3.95 10.71
CA ARG A 42 9.62 -2.71 10.29
C ARG A 42 9.23 -2.27 8.87
N TYR A 43 8.18 -2.86 8.30
CA TYR A 43 7.63 -2.58 6.97
C TYR A 43 8.56 -2.86 5.78
N TYR A 44 9.51 -3.78 5.94
CA TYR A 44 10.32 -4.30 4.83
C TYR A 44 9.70 -5.55 4.21
N VAL A 45 9.78 -5.65 2.89
CA VAL A 45 9.48 -6.87 2.11
C VAL A 45 10.75 -7.37 1.41
N SER A 46 10.80 -8.66 1.06
CA SER A 46 11.90 -9.18 0.23
C SER A 46 11.88 -8.55 -1.16
N CYS A 47 13.04 -8.11 -1.65
CA CYS A 47 13.19 -7.60 -3.02
C CYS A 47 12.78 -8.63 -4.09
N SER A 48 12.94 -9.93 -3.81
CA SER A 48 12.52 -11.01 -4.72
C SER A 48 11.00 -11.15 -4.83
N ALA A 49 10.25 -10.72 -3.80
CA ALA A 49 8.80 -10.84 -3.76
C ALA A 49 8.06 -9.70 -4.48
N VAL A 50 8.73 -8.58 -4.79
CA VAL A 50 8.06 -7.36 -5.30
C VAL A 50 7.20 -7.62 -6.54
N ASN A 51 7.65 -8.47 -7.48
CA ASN A 51 6.89 -8.71 -8.71
C ASN A 51 5.65 -9.60 -8.51
N ILE A 52 5.49 -10.25 -7.35
CA ILE A 52 4.35 -11.13 -7.05
C ILE A 52 3.39 -10.52 -6.01
N LEU A 53 3.69 -9.35 -5.47
CA LEU A 53 2.79 -8.66 -4.55
C LEU A 53 1.53 -8.17 -5.28
N PRO A 54 0.39 -8.04 -4.58
CA PRO A 54 -0.84 -7.53 -5.19
C PRO A 54 -0.72 -6.04 -5.52
N SER A 55 -1.48 -5.56 -6.51
CA SER A 55 -1.68 -4.12 -6.67
C SER A 55 -2.62 -3.60 -5.59
N ILE A 56 -2.32 -2.43 -5.03
CA ILE A 56 -3.25 -1.71 -4.16
C ILE A 56 -4.17 -0.90 -5.06
N ILE A 57 -5.49 -1.02 -4.88
CA ILE A 57 -6.46 -0.27 -5.69
C ILE A 57 -7.09 0.80 -4.80
N PHE A 58 -6.85 2.07 -5.12
CA PHE A 58 -7.60 3.18 -4.54
C PHE A 58 -8.83 3.44 -5.40
N THR A 59 -10.03 3.28 -4.84
CA THR A 59 -11.27 3.66 -5.52
C THR A 59 -11.66 5.05 -5.05
N ILE A 60 -11.58 6.04 -5.93
CA ILE A 60 -11.92 7.44 -5.64
C ILE A 60 -13.07 7.83 -6.55
N ASN A 61 -14.22 8.18 -5.96
CA ASN A 61 -15.44 8.52 -6.69
C ASN A 61 -15.82 7.46 -7.76
N GLY A 62 -15.74 6.18 -7.40
CA GLY A 62 -16.04 5.05 -8.30
C GLY A 62 -14.96 4.74 -9.35
N VAL A 63 -13.92 5.56 -9.47
CA VAL A 63 -12.80 5.33 -10.40
C VAL A 63 -11.69 4.56 -9.69
N ASN A 64 -11.18 3.51 -10.33
CA ASN A 64 -10.10 2.69 -9.80
C ASN A 64 -8.73 3.24 -10.22
N TYR A 65 -7.88 3.49 -9.24
CA TYR A 65 -6.48 3.89 -9.43
C TYR A 65 -5.57 2.76 -8.90
N PRO A 66 -5.15 1.81 -9.77
CA PRO A 66 -4.27 0.73 -9.38
C PRO A 66 -2.84 1.25 -9.16
N VAL A 67 -2.27 0.94 -8.01
CA VAL A 67 -0.87 1.20 -7.65
C VAL A 67 -0.15 -0.15 -7.65
N PRO A 68 0.65 -0.46 -8.70
CA PRO A 68 1.36 -1.72 -8.78
C PRO A 68 2.47 -1.79 -7.71
N PRO A 69 2.97 -2.99 -7.36
CA PRO A 69 4.04 -3.16 -6.37
C PRO A 69 5.26 -2.27 -6.58
N ARG A 70 5.66 -2.07 -7.84
CA ARG A 70 6.82 -1.23 -8.18
C ARG A 70 6.61 0.26 -7.87
N ALA A 71 5.37 0.69 -7.67
CA ALA A 71 5.03 2.07 -7.36
C ALA A 71 4.86 2.32 -5.84
N TYR A 72 4.53 1.30 -5.04
CA TYR A 72 4.40 1.45 -3.58
C TYR A 72 5.54 0.81 -2.76
N ILE A 73 6.45 0.06 -3.39
CA ILE A 73 7.66 -0.45 -2.74
C ILE A 73 8.86 0.42 -3.09
N LEU A 74 9.43 1.06 -2.07
CA LEU A 74 10.68 1.81 -2.19
C LEU A 74 11.87 0.85 -2.09
N LYS A 75 12.74 0.87 -3.10
CA LYS A 75 14.03 0.17 -3.06
C LYS A 75 15.06 1.05 -2.39
N VAL A 76 15.37 0.76 -1.13
CA VAL A 76 16.51 1.38 -0.44
C VAL A 76 17.78 0.59 -0.77
N ARG A 77 18.86 1.29 -1.16
CA ARG A 77 20.19 0.67 -1.16
C ARG A 77 20.60 0.51 0.30
N GLY A 78 20.78 -0.72 0.77
CA GLY A 78 21.23 -0.95 2.13
C GLY A 78 22.62 -0.33 2.34
N GLN A 79 22.73 0.60 3.28
CA GLN A 79 23.88 0.65 4.18
C GLN A 79 23.48 -0.18 5.39
N TYR A 80 23.77 -1.46 5.34
CA TYR A 80 24.03 -2.28 6.53
C TYR A 80 25.35 -2.98 6.27
#